data_AF-A0A8X6Q1U7-F1
#
_entry.id   AF-A0A8X6Q1U7-F1
#
_cell.length_a   1.000
_cell.length_b   1.000
_cell.length_c   1.000
_cell.angle_alpha   90.00
_cell.angle_beta   90.00
_cell.angle_gamma   90.00
#
_symmetry.space_group_name_H-M   'P 1'
#
loop_
_entity.id
_entity.type
_entity.pdbx_description
1 polymer ?
#
loop_
_entity_poly.entity_id
_entity_poly.type
_entity_poly.pdbx_seq_one_letter_code
_entity_poly.pdbx_strand_id
1 'polypeptide(L)'
;MGFVKVVKNKAYFKRFQVKFRRRREGKTDYYARVRLVVQDKNKYNTPKYRMIVRFTNKDIICQIAYARIEGDIIVCAAYAHELPNYGIKVGLTNYAAAYCTGLLLARRLLKKFKLDGIYEGVVEANGEDFAIEDIEGKPGAFRCYLDVGLARTTTGARVFGAMKGAVDGGLDIPHRN
;
A
#
# COMPACT_ATOMS: atom_id res chain seq x y z
N MET A 1 13.46 7.97 -49.80
CA MET A 1 13.70 8.95 -48.72
C MET A 1 12.45 9.82 -48.63
N GLY A 2 11.65 9.69 -47.57
CA GLY A 2 10.33 10.36 -47.52
C GLY A 2 10.46 11.88 -47.40
N PHE A 3 9.66 12.64 -48.14
CA PHE A 3 9.60 14.12 -48.14
C PHE A 3 8.97 14.71 -46.86
N VAL A 4 9.00 13.99 -45.73
CA VAL A 4 8.36 14.41 -44.49
C VAL A 4 9.32 15.23 -43.64
N LYS A 5 8.88 16.40 -43.20
CA LYS A 5 9.65 17.27 -42.29
C LYS A 5 10.02 16.51 -41.01
N VAL A 6 11.32 16.44 -40.70
CA VAL A 6 11.81 15.78 -39.48
C VAL A 6 11.42 16.59 -38.24
N VAL A 7 10.46 16.05 -37.46
CA VAL A 7 9.94 16.70 -36.24
C VAL A 7 10.91 16.52 -35.06
N LYS A 8 11.49 15.33 -34.89
CA LYS A 8 12.48 15.03 -33.83
C LYS A 8 13.90 15.44 -34.24
N ASN A 9 14.09 16.73 -34.46
CA ASN A 9 15.38 17.32 -34.87
C ASN A 9 16.25 17.70 -33.64
N LYS A 10 17.46 18.24 -33.89
CA LYS A 10 18.37 18.69 -32.83
C LYS A 10 17.75 19.74 -31.90
N ALA A 11 16.90 20.63 -32.44
CA ALA A 11 16.22 21.66 -31.66
C ALA A 11 15.16 21.07 -30.70
N TYR A 12 14.45 20.02 -31.12
CA TYR A 12 13.51 19.29 -30.26
C TYR A 12 14.22 18.77 -29.01
N PHE A 13 15.33 18.04 -29.15
CA PHE A 13 16.04 17.47 -28.01
C PHE A 13 16.69 18.53 -27.11
N LYS A 14 17.15 19.66 -27.66
CA LYS A 14 17.66 20.79 -26.86
C LYS A 14 16.62 21.41 -25.92
N ARG A 15 15.32 21.31 -26.24
CA ARG A 15 14.22 21.90 -25.47
C ARG A 15 13.31 20.87 -24.79
N PHE A 16 13.63 19.58 -24.93
CA PHE A 16 12.78 18.52 -24.42
C PHE A 16 12.89 18.43 -22.89
N GLN A 17 11.83 18.86 -22.19
CA GLN A 17 11.76 18.70 -20.75
C GLN A 17 11.32 17.27 -20.40
N VAL A 18 12.25 16.51 -19.82
CA VAL A 18 11.95 15.16 -19.34
C VAL A 18 11.00 15.20 -18.14
N LYS A 19 10.02 14.29 -18.13
CA LYS A 19 9.20 14.05 -16.93
C LYS A 19 10.05 13.38 -15.85
N PHE A 20 9.57 13.39 -14.60
CA PHE A 20 10.23 12.68 -13.50
C PHE A 20 10.50 11.20 -13.85
N ARG A 21 11.63 10.66 -13.37
CA ARG A 21 12.08 9.29 -13.70
C ARG A 21 10.97 8.24 -13.52
N ARG A 22 10.32 8.20 -12.35
CA ARG A 22 9.25 7.20 -12.07
C ARG A 22 7.98 7.41 -12.89
N ARG A 23 7.74 8.63 -13.40
CA ARG A 23 6.64 8.91 -14.32
C ARG A 23 6.96 8.39 -15.72
N ARG A 24 8.21 8.55 -16.18
CA ARG A 24 8.70 7.98 -17.45
C ARG A 24 8.69 6.45 -17.43
N GLU A 25 9.04 5.84 -16.30
CA GLU A 25 8.94 4.39 -16.10
C GLU A 25 7.50 3.88 -15.89
N GLY A 26 6.51 4.77 -15.77
CA GLY A 26 5.12 4.38 -15.56
C GLY A 26 4.88 3.64 -14.23
N LYS A 27 5.61 3.98 -13.15
CA LYS A 27 5.51 3.31 -11.84
C LYS A 27 4.83 4.13 -10.76
N THR A 28 4.61 5.41 -10.99
CA THR A 28 4.09 6.32 -9.96
C THR A 28 3.20 7.39 -10.57
N ASP A 29 2.01 7.51 -10.00
CA ASP A 29 1.20 8.70 -10.12
C ASP A 29 1.62 9.70 -9.04
N TYR A 30 2.25 10.80 -9.47
CA TYR A 30 2.67 11.86 -8.56
C TYR A 30 1.49 12.67 -8.02
N TYR A 31 0.37 12.74 -8.74
CA TYR A 31 -0.82 13.47 -8.31
C TYR A 31 -1.50 12.77 -7.12
N ALA A 32 -1.66 11.46 -7.19
CA ALA A 32 -2.12 10.64 -6.06
C ALA A 32 -1.10 10.63 -4.91
N ARG A 33 0.21 10.46 -5.22
CA ARG A 33 1.26 10.39 -4.20
C ARG A 33 1.34 11.65 -3.34
N VAL A 34 1.27 12.84 -3.93
CA VAL A 34 1.32 14.10 -3.16
C VAL A 34 0.22 14.14 -2.09
N ARG A 35 -1.01 13.73 -2.42
CA ARG A 35 -2.13 13.71 -1.47
C ARG A 35 -1.98 12.67 -0.37
N LEU A 36 -1.41 11.51 -0.72
CA LEU A 36 -1.21 10.42 0.24
C LEU A 36 -0.07 10.72 1.22
N VAL A 37 0.98 11.40 0.77
CA VAL A 37 2.23 11.58 1.53
C VAL A 37 2.26 12.87 2.35
N VAL A 38 1.67 13.95 1.85
CA VAL A 38 1.69 15.24 2.55
C VAL A 38 0.95 15.10 3.89
N GLN A 39 1.63 15.54 4.94
CA GLN A 39 1.13 15.61 6.32
C GLN A 39 0.86 17.07 6.68
N ASP A 40 -0.08 17.29 7.59
CA ASP A 40 -0.36 18.62 8.13
C ASP A 40 0.86 19.18 8.87
N LYS A 41 1.20 20.45 8.60
CA LYS A 41 2.42 21.06 9.15
C LYS A 41 2.39 21.20 10.67
N ASN A 42 1.21 21.28 11.27
CA ASN A 42 1.03 21.32 12.74
C ASN A 42 1.37 19.98 13.43
N LYS A 43 1.49 18.88 12.68
CA LYS A 43 1.95 17.58 13.19
C LYS A 43 3.47 17.40 13.11
N TYR A 44 4.18 18.40 12.57
CA TYR A 44 5.64 18.47 12.48
C TYR A 44 6.28 17.18 11.94
N ASN A 45 6.89 16.39 12.83
CA ASN A 45 7.67 15.20 12.48
C ASN A 45 6.86 13.90 12.50
N THR A 46 5.55 13.96 12.77
CA THR A 46 4.69 12.78 12.85
C THR A 46 4.55 12.13 11.47
N PRO A 47 5.00 10.87 11.31
CA PRO A 47 4.95 10.19 10.02
C PRO A 47 3.51 9.91 9.60
N LYS A 48 3.22 10.09 8.31
CA LYS A 48 1.97 9.66 7.68
C LYS A 48 2.19 8.29 7.05
N TYR A 49 1.65 7.24 7.69
CA TYR A 49 1.81 5.86 7.23
C TYR A 49 0.85 5.51 6.11
N ARG A 50 1.35 4.75 5.14
CA ARG A 50 0.54 4.21 4.05
C ARG A 50 0.83 2.74 3.84
N MET A 51 -0.23 1.98 3.56
CA MET A 51 -0.17 0.59 3.15
C MET A 51 -0.07 0.53 1.62
N ILE A 52 1.12 0.21 1.13
CA ILE A 52 1.40 0.03 -0.28
C ILE A 52 1.05 -1.40 -0.66
N VAL A 53 0.08 -1.57 -1.56
CA VAL A 53 -0.30 -2.88 -2.11
C VAL A 53 0.05 -2.92 -3.59
N ARG A 54 0.88 -3.89 -3.99
CA ARG A 54 1.29 -4.07 -5.38
C ARG A 54 1.15 -5.53 -5.78
N PHE A 55 0.57 -5.74 -6.95
CA PHE A 55 0.48 -7.04 -7.60
C PHE A 55 1.53 -7.11 -8.69
N THR A 56 2.32 -8.17 -8.65
CA THR A 56 3.12 -8.61 -9.78
C THR A 56 2.41 -9.78 -10.45
N ASN A 57 3.01 -10.34 -11.51
CA ASN A 57 2.42 -11.49 -12.19
C ASN A 57 2.34 -12.75 -11.32
N LYS A 58 3.21 -12.88 -10.31
CA LYS A 58 3.35 -14.11 -9.50
C LYS A 58 3.39 -13.89 -8.00
N ASP A 59 3.37 -12.63 -7.55
CA ASP A 59 3.52 -12.29 -6.14
C ASP A 59 2.67 -11.07 -5.76
N ILE A 60 2.31 -10.99 -4.49
CA ILE A 60 1.61 -9.86 -3.87
C ILE A 60 2.56 -9.24 -2.86
N ILE A 61 2.77 -7.94 -2.98
CA ILE A 61 3.66 -7.18 -2.12
C ILE A 61 2.78 -6.23 -1.30
N CYS A 62 2.79 -6.41 0.01
CA CYS A 62 2.13 -5.50 0.95
C CYS A 62 3.19 -4.89 1.88
N GLN A 63 3.26 -3.57 1.95
CA GLN A 63 4.27 -2.86 2.74
C GLN A 63 3.66 -1.68 3.48
N ILE A 64 4.20 -1.35 4.65
CA ILE A 64 3.87 -0.12 5.37
C ILE A 64 5.06 0.82 5.27
N ALA A 65 4.81 2.01 4.74
CA ALA A 65 5.84 3.01 4.51
C ALA A 65 5.39 4.40 4.98
N TYR A 66 6.36 5.25 5.27
CA TYR A 66 6.16 6.68 5.40
C TYR A 66 7.27 7.42 4.65
N ALA A 67 7.03 8.67 4.28
CA ALA A 67 7.99 9.44 3.50
C ALA A 67 8.99 10.21 4.36
N ARG A 68 10.24 10.24 3.92
CA ARG A 68 11.28 11.20 4.31
C ARG A 68 11.80 11.92 3.08
N ILE A 69 12.60 12.95 3.28
CA ILE A 69 13.22 13.74 2.20
C ILE A 69 14.16 12.86 1.36
N GLU A 70 14.96 12.02 2.02
CA GLU A 70 15.90 11.10 1.37
C GLU A 70 15.20 9.99 0.58
N GLY A 71 14.03 9.55 1.05
CA GLY A 71 13.29 8.44 0.47
C GLY A 71 12.16 7.95 1.37
N ASP A 72 11.40 6.98 0.88
CA ASP A 72 10.41 6.31 1.71
C ASP A 72 11.09 5.28 2.61
N ILE A 73 10.73 5.28 3.89
CA ILE A 73 11.20 4.28 4.85
C ILE A 73 10.12 3.20 4.99
N ILE A 74 10.52 1.95 4.78
CA ILE A 74 9.66 0.79 4.97
C ILE A 74 9.73 0.36 6.44
N VAL A 75 8.58 0.29 7.10
CA VAL A 75 8.46 -0.14 8.50
C VAL A 75 8.32 -1.65 8.59
N CYS A 76 7.48 -2.22 7.71
CA CYS A 76 7.15 -3.63 7.66
C CYS A 76 6.81 -4.03 6.21
N ALA A 77 7.05 -5.28 5.86
CA ALA A 77 6.71 -5.87 4.57
C ALA A 77 6.19 -7.30 4.77
N ALA A 78 5.29 -7.72 3.89
CA ALA A 78 4.82 -9.09 3.75
C ALA A 78 4.66 -9.41 2.26
N TYR A 79 4.94 -10.66 1.91
CA TYR A 79 4.92 -11.14 0.53
C TYR A 79 4.10 -12.42 0.40
N ALA A 80 3.49 -12.65 -0.76
CA ALA A 80 2.71 -13.86 -0.97
C ALA A 80 3.59 -15.12 -1.06
N HIS A 81 4.84 -14.99 -1.49
CA HIS A 81 5.79 -16.10 -1.48
C HIS A 81 6.17 -16.59 -0.07
N GLU A 82 5.81 -15.86 1.00
CA GLU A 82 5.96 -16.32 2.39
C GLU A 82 4.77 -17.17 2.85
N LEU A 83 3.62 -17.11 2.16
CA LEU A 83 2.40 -17.85 2.52
C LEU A 83 2.54 -19.38 2.54
N PRO A 84 3.42 -20.03 1.76
CA PRO A 84 3.67 -21.46 1.88
C PRO A 84 4.10 -21.90 3.28
N ASN A 85 4.76 -21.03 4.05
CA ASN A 85 5.14 -21.30 5.45
C ASN A 85 3.93 -21.39 6.38
N TYR A 86 2.78 -20.84 5.96
CA TYR A 86 1.53 -20.79 6.71
C TYR A 86 0.46 -21.73 6.12
N GLY A 87 0.85 -22.64 5.21
CA GLY A 87 -0.03 -23.67 4.65
C GLY A 87 -0.55 -23.42 3.23
N ILE A 88 -0.42 -22.20 2.68
CA ILE A 88 -0.91 -21.88 1.32
C ILE A 88 0.21 -22.11 0.31
N LYS A 89 0.22 -23.30 -0.31
CA LYS A 89 1.30 -23.71 -1.23
C LYS A 89 1.16 -23.18 -2.65
N VAL A 90 -0.06 -22.91 -3.11
CA VAL A 90 -0.39 -22.54 -4.50
C VAL A 90 -1.39 -21.40 -4.54
N GLY A 91 -1.54 -20.75 -5.70
CA GLY A 91 -2.53 -19.69 -5.88
C GLY A 91 -2.17 -18.37 -5.19
N LEU A 92 -0.88 -18.04 -5.11
CA LEU A 92 -0.34 -16.91 -4.33
C LEU A 92 -0.77 -15.51 -4.81
N THR A 93 -1.50 -15.41 -5.92
CA THR A 93 -1.98 -14.14 -6.47
C THR A 93 -3.51 -14.02 -6.50
N ASN A 94 -4.25 -14.96 -5.93
CA ASN A 94 -5.71 -14.88 -5.88
C ASN A 94 -6.18 -13.89 -4.79
N TYR A 95 -7.49 -13.71 -4.66
CA TYR A 95 -8.07 -12.80 -3.67
C TYR A 95 -7.78 -13.25 -2.22
N ALA A 96 -7.85 -14.56 -1.97
CA ALA A 96 -7.56 -15.14 -0.65
C ALA A 96 -6.10 -14.89 -0.23
N ALA A 97 -5.14 -15.09 -1.14
CA ALA A 97 -3.73 -14.79 -0.90
C ALA A 97 -3.53 -13.30 -0.61
N ALA A 98 -4.25 -12.40 -1.31
CA ALA A 98 -4.19 -10.97 -1.02
C ALA A 98 -4.64 -10.68 0.42
N TYR A 99 -5.78 -11.23 0.83
CA TYR A 99 -6.27 -11.14 2.21
C TYR A 99 -5.24 -11.66 3.22
N CYS A 100 -4.72 -12.86 3.01
CA CYS A 100 -3.70 -13.45 3.90
C CYS A 100 -2.42 -12.61 3.98
N THR A 101 -1.95 -12.03 2.86
CA THR A 101 -0.78 -11.13 2.88
C THR A 101 -1.03 -9.83 3.65
N GLY A 102 -2.25 -9.28 3.55
CA GLY A 102 -2.65 -8.11 4.32
C GLY A 102 -2.71 -8.40 5.82
N LEU A 103 -3.32 -9.54 6.18
CA LEU A 103 -3.39 -10.03 7.56
C LEU A 103 -2.00 -10.28 8.16
N LEU A 104 -1.12 -10.93 7.40
CA LEU A 104 0.27 -11.17 7.80
C LEU A 104 1.02 -9.86 8.05
N LEU A 105 0.85 -8.86 7.17
CA LEU A 105 1.46 -7.54 7.33
C LEU A 105 0.97 -6.86 8.62
N ALA A 106 -0.34 -6.88 8.86
CA ALA A 106 -0.96 -6.29 10.04
C ALA A 106 -0.43 -6.90 11.34
N ARG A 107 -0.50 -8.23 11.48
CA ARG A 107 0.00 -8.91 12.69
C ARG A 107 1.49 -8.70 12.89
N ARG A 108 2.30 -8.71 11.82
CA ARG A 108 3.74 -8.45 11.89
C ARG A 108 4.04 -7.02 12.35
N LEU A 109 3.27 -6.04 11.89
CA LEU A 109 3.41 -4.64 12.30
C LEU A 109 3.01 -4.45 13.77
N LEU A 110 1.84 -4.95 14.18
CA LEU A 110 1.34 -4.80 15.55
C LEU A 110 2.27 -5.46 16.55
N LYS A 111 2.81 -6.64 16.22
CA LYS A 111 3.84 -7.30 17.05
C LYS A 111 5.10 -6.46 17.19
N LYS A 112 5.53 -5.76 16.12
CA LYS A 112 6.69 -4.86 16.16
C LYS A 112 6.48 -3.65 17.09
N PHE A 113 5.24 -3.15 17.17
CA PHE A 113 4.86 -2.04 18.05
C PHE A 113 4.27 -2.49 19.40
N LYS A 114 4.20 -3.80 19.68
CA LYS A 114 3.61 -4.38 20.90
C LYS A 114 2.14 -3.99 21.12
N LEU A 115 1.39 -3.89 20.03
CA LEU A 115 -0.05 -3.58 20.00
C LEU A 115 -0.91 -4.83 19.72
N ASP A 116 -0.27 -5.98 19.56
CA ASP A 116 -0.87 -7.24 19.10
C ASP A 116 -1.89 -7.84 20.07
N GLY A 117 -1.70 -7.67 21.38
CA GLY A 117 -2.66 -8.08 22.40
C GLY A 117 -3.73 -7.03 22.75
N ILE A 118 -3.61 -5.82 22.20
CA ILE A 118 -4.61 -4.75 22.39
C ILE A 118 -5.61 -4.79 21.25
N TYR A 119 -5.09 -4.84 20.01
CA TYR A 119 -5.88 -4.87 18.79
C TYR A 119 -5.70 -6.23 18.13
N GLU A 120 -6.52 -7.19 18.54
CA GLU A 120 -6.52 -8.54 17.94
C GLU A 120 -7.20 -8.54 16.57
N GLY A 121 -8.19 -7.66 16.37
CA GLY A 121 -8.98 -7.57 15.15
C GLY A 121 -10.11 -8.60 15.14
N VAL A 122 -10.50 -9.06 13.95
CA VAL A 122 -11.57 -10.05 13.77
C VAL A 122 -10.95 -11.44 13.67
N VAL A 123 -11.20 -12.28 14.67
CA VAL A 123 -10.65 -13.65 14.72
C VAL A 123 -11.36 -14.55 13.71
N GLU A 124 -12.69 -14.45 13.62
CA GLU A 124 -13.51 -15.23 12.70
C GLU A 124 -14.01 -14.34 11.56
N ALA A 125 -13.46 -14.53 10.36
CA ALA A 125 -13.79 -13.71 9.20
C ALA A 125 -15.24 -13.94 8.74
N ASN A 126 -16.13 -12.99 9.05
CA ASN A 126 -17.54 -12.99 8.66
C ASN A 126 -17.82 -12.17 7.38
N GLY A 127 -16.86 -11.34 6.95
CA GLY A 127 -17.00 -10.48 5.78
C GLY A 127 -17.79 -9.18 6.03
N GLU A 128 -18.15 -8.90 7.28
CA GLU A 128 -18.85 -7.67 7.65
C GLU A 128 -17.91 -6.46 7.63
N ASP A 129 -18.50 -5.27 7.56
CA ASP A 129 -17.76 -4.02 7.74
C ASP A 129 -17.17 -3.96 9.15
N PHE A 130 -15.86 -3.75 9.22
CA PHE A 130 -15.14 -3.67 10.48
C PHE A 130 -14.21 -2.48 10.44
N ALA A 131 -14.31 -1.61 11.43
CA ALA A 131 -13.39 -0.52 11.67
C ALA A 131 -12.95 -0.59 13.12
N ILE A 132 -11.66 -0.36 13.35
CA ILE A 132 -11.09 -0.43 14.69
C ILE A 132 -11.27 0.93 15.34
N GLU A 133 -11.85 0.91 16.52
CA GLU A 133 -11.97 2.07 17.38
C GLU A 133 -10.84 2.07 18.42
N ASP A 134 -10.41 3.27 18.80
CA ASP A 134 -9.41 3.45 19.84
C ASP A 134 -9.98 3.02 21.19
N ILE A 135 -9.22 2.23 21.95
CA ILE A 135 -9.63 1.79 23.28
C ILE A 135 -9.19 2.82 24.32
N GLU A 136 -10.14 3.28 25.15
CA GLU A 136 -9.86 4.26 26.20
C GLU A 136 -8.77 3.77 27.17
N GLY A 137 -7.80 4.64 27.48
CA GLY A 137 -6.67 4.32 28.36
C GLY A 137 -5.57 3.46 27.74
N LYS A 138 -5.68 3.05 26.47
CA LYS A 138 -4.64 2.32 25.73
C LYS A 138 -4.06 3.18 24.59
N PRO A 139 -2.88 2.83 24.04
CA PRO A 139 -2.38 3.47 22.83
C PRO A 139 -3.37 3.33 21.68
N GLY A 140 -3.55 4.38 20.87
CA GLY A 140 -4.46 4.36 19.72
C GLY A 140 -4.07 3.30 18.68
N ALA A 141 -5.05 2.90 17.89
CA ALA A 141 -4.89 1.93 16.82
C ALA A 141 -3.89 2.44 15.77
N PHE A 142 -3.18 1.51 15.12
CA PHE A 142 -2.21 1.90 14.10
C PHE A 142 -2.93 2.35 12.83
N ARG A 143 -2.97 3.67 12.62
CA ARG A 143 -3.60 4.26 11.45
C ARG A 143 -2.70 4.26 10.21
N CYS A 144 -3.21 3.76 9.10
CA CYS A 144 -2.55 3.87 7.80
C CYS A 144 -3.51 4.05 6.62
N TYR A 145 -3.01 4.58 5.51
CA TYR A 145 -3.81 4.87 4.32
C TYR A 145 -3.46 3.95 3.15
N LEU A 146 -4.46 3.46 2.42
CA LEU A 146 -4.24 2.59 1.27
C LEU A 146 -3.57 3.33 0.09
N ASP A 147 -2.44 2.82 -0.39
CA ASP A 147 -1.76 3.27 -1.61
C ASP A 147 -1.90 2.19 -2.68
N VAL A 148 -2.84 2.40 -3.60
CA VAL A 148 -3.14 1.51 -4.75
C VAL A 148 -2.22 1.73 -5.95
N GLY A 149 -1.46 2.83 -5.96
CA GLY A 149 -0.59 3.21 -7.07
C GLY A 149 -1.36 3.45 -8.37
N LEU A 150 -1.03 2.67 -9.40
CA LEU A 150 -1.64 2.75 -10.74
C LEU A 150 -2.74 1.70 -10.94
N ALA A 151 -3.04 0.89 -9.93
CA ALA A 151 -4.12 -0.09 -10.02
C ALA A 151 -5.46 0.63 -10.13
N ARG A 152 -6.33 0.15 -11.03
CA ARG A 152 -7.69 0.66 -11.14
C ARG A 152 -8.50 0.20 -9.93
N THR A 153 -9.19 1.13 -9.28
CA THR A 153 -10.06 0.87 -8.12
C THR A 153 -11.45 0.44 -8.59
N THR A 154 -11.58 -0.78 -9.09
CA THR A 154 -12.87 -1.41 -9.40
C THR A 154 -13.39 -2.20 -8.20
N THR A 155 -14.72 -2.36 -8.12
CA THR A 155 -15.33 -3.27 -7.14
C THR A 155 -14.77 -4.69 -7.29
N GLY A 156 -14.50 -5.35 -6.16
CA GLY A 156 -13.90 -6.68 -6.13
C GLY A 156 -12.41 -6.75 -6.51
N ALA A 157 -11.71 -5.62 -6.67
CA ALA A 157 -10.28 -5.64 -6.93
C ALA A 157 -9.50 -6.27 -5.75
N ARG A 158 -8.53 -7.14 -6.07
CA ARG A 158 -7.69 -7.83 -5.07
C ARG A 158 -6.95 -6.89 -4.10
N VAL A 159 -6.72 -5.63 -4.50
CA VAL A 159 -6.13 -4.59 -3.64
C VAL A 159 -6.98 -4.38 -2.38
N PHE A 160 -8.30 -4.42 -2.52
CA PHE A 160 -9.23 -4.32 -1.40
C PHE A 160 -9.29 -5.60 -0.57
N GLY A 161 -9.00 -6.77 -1.16
CA GLY A 161 -8.79 -8.01 -0.39
C GLY A 161 -7.62 -7.91 0.57
N ALA A 162 -6.48 -7.37 0.11
CA ALA A 162 -5.34 -7.10 0.99
C ALA A 162 -5.65 -6.05 2.05
N MET A 163 -6.38 -4.99 1.69
CA MET A 163 -6.86 -3.98 2.65
C MET A 163 -7.74 -4.62 3.74
N LYS A 164 -8.73 -5.44 3.35
CA LYS A 164 -9.63 -6.11 4.29
C LYS A 164 -8.89 -7.04 5.23
N GLY A 165 -7.93 -7.82 4.73
CA GLY A 165 -7.09 -8.64 5.59
C GLY A 165 -6.24 -7.84 6.58
N ALA A 166 -5.77 -6.64 6.18
CA ALA A 166 -5.02 -5.77 7.07
C ALA A 166 -5.92 -5.11 8.15
N VAL A 167 -7.15 -4.74 7.80
CA VAL A 167 -8.18 -4.24 8.71
C VAL A 167 -8.56 -5.30 9.73
N ASP A 168 -8.93 -6.50 9.27
CA ASP A 168 -9.32 -7.62 10.12
C ASP A 168 -8.14 -8.09 10.99
N GLY A 169 -6.90 -7.81 10.57
CA GLY A 169 -5.69 -8.06 11.35
C GLY A 169 -5.37 -7.06 12.46
N GLY A 170 -6.14 -5.98 12.59
CA GLY A 170 -5.96 -5.01 13.68
C GLY A 170 -5.43 -3.62 13.26
N LEU A 171 -5.41 -3.27 11.97
CA LEU A 171 -5.02 -1.92 11.53
C LEU A 171 -6.22 -1.01 11.28
N ASP A 172 -6.11 0.26 11.69
CA ASP A 172 -7.06 1.29 11.29
C ASP A 172 -6.73 1.76 9.86
N ILE A 173 -7.51 1.28 8.89
CA ILE A 173 -7.47 1.75 7.50
C ILE A 173 -8.84 2.33 7.16
N PRO A 174 -8.97 3.65 6.97
CA PRO A 174 -10.24 4.25 6.58
C PRO A 174 -10.71 3.73 5.21
N HIS A 175 -11.87 3.08 5.17
CA HIS A 175 -12.50 2.53 3.97
C HIS A 175 -14.03 2.64 4.02
N ARG A 176 -14.69 2.37 2.90
CA ARG A 176 -16.15 2.34 2.76
C ARG A 176 -16.54 1.19 1.83
N ASN A 177 -17.60 0.46 2.18
CA ASN A 177 -18.25 -0.53 1.31
C ASN A 177 -19.14 0.10 0.24
#